data_AF-A8RCU1-F1
#
_entry.id   AF-A8RCU1-F1
#
_cell.length_a   1.000
_cell.length_b   1.000
_cell.length_c   1.000
_cell.angle_alpha   90.00
_cell.angle_beta   90.00
_cell.angle_gamma   90.00
#
_symmetry.space_group_name_H-M   'P 1'
#
loop_
_entity.id
_entity.type
_entity.pdbx_description
1 polymer ?
#
loop_
_entity_poly.entity_id
_entity_poly.type
_entity_poly.pdbx_seq_one_letter_code
_entity_poly.pdbx_strand_id
1 'polypeptide(L)' 'MTDNEKRAHDLTLFLLKDVMKLKQEAINQETIANATEEELASGCIETKSSVDAYVEYMEIYKTALNAFNRDFPDGK' A
#
# COMPACT_ATOMS: atom_id res chain seq x y z
N MET A 1 16.95 -12.45 -9.66
CA MET A 1 16.80 -11.02 -10.00
C MET A 1 17.30 -10.78 -11.42
N THR A 2 16.43 -11.05 -12.39
CA THR A 2 16.47 -10.47 -13.74
C THR A 2 16.42 -8.94 -13.66
N ASP A 3 16.68 -8.22 -14.74
CA ASP A 3 16.62 -6.75 -14.67
C ASP A 3 15.19 -6.25 -14.47
N ASN A 4 14.16 -6.95 -14.93
CA ASN A 4 12.77 -6.64 -14.59
C ASN A 4 12.45 -6.86 -13.11
N GLU A 5 12.98 -7.92 -12.48
CA GLU A 5 12.81 -8.12 -11.03
C GLU A 5 13.48 -7.00 -10.22
N LYS A 6 14.64 -6.50 -10.67
CA LYS A 6 15.29 -5.31 -10.07
C LYS A 6 14.45 -4.05 -10.25
N ARG A 7 14.04 -3.74 -11.49
CA ARG A 7 13.19 -2.57 -11.80
C ARG A 7 11.89 -2.59 -11.01
N ALA A 8 11.26 -3.76 -10.87
CA ALA A 8 10.06 -3.95 -10.08
C ALA A 8 10.30 -3.70 -8.59
N HIS A 9 11.40 -4.21 -8.04
CA HIS A 9 11.80 -3.96 -6.65
C HIS A 9 12.03 -2.45 -6.39
N ASP A 10 12.84 -1.80 -7.22
CA ASP A 10 13.17 -0.37 -7.07
C ASP A 10 11.92 0.51 -7.16
N LEU A 11 11.04 0.23 -8.14
CA LEU A 11 9.77 0.94 -8.28
C LEU A 11 8.86 0.69 -7.06
N THR A 12 8.85 -0.53 -6.53
CA THR A 12 8.06 -0.87 -5.33
C THR A 12 8.53 -0.08 -4.14
N LEU A 13 9.84 -0.02 -3.88
CA LEU A 13 10.40 0.75 -2.77
C LEU A 13 10.10 2.24 -2.89
N PHE A 14 10.15 2.79 -4.12
CA PHE A 14 9.81 4.18 -4.39
C PHE A 14 8.34 4.49 -4.04
N LEU A 15 7.41 3.60 -4.39
CA LEU A 15 5.97 3.81 -4.22
C LEU A 15 5.44 3.42 -2.83
N LEU A 16 6.08 2.47 -2.15
CA LEU A 16 5.55 1.81 -0.95
C LEU A 16 5.12 2.81 0.13
N LYS A 17 5.96 3.80 0.41
CA LYS A 17 5.69 4.80 1.45
C LYS A 17 4.41 5.59 1.18
N ASP A 18 4.21 6.02 -0.07
CA ASP A 18 3.07 6.84 -0.45
C ASP A 18 1.78 6.00 -0.50
N VAL A 19 1.86 4.78 -1.03
CA VAL A 19 0.73 3.83 -1.04
C VAL A 19 0.28 3.51 0.39
N MET A 20 1.21 3.21 1.29
CA MET A 20 0.89 2.93 2.69
C MET A 20 0.23 4.13 3.37
N LYS A 21 0.75 5.34 3.13
CA LYS A 21 0.16 6.56 3.69
C LYS A 21 -1.28 6.76 3.22
N LEU A 22 -1.53 6.63 1.91
CA LEU A 22 -2.86 6.77 1.33
C LEU A 22 -3.85 5.72 1.85
N LYS A 23 -3.43 4.45 1.95
CA LYS A 23 -4.26 3.38 2.50
C LYS A 23 -4.57 3.61 3.98
N GLN A 24 -3.59 4.06 4.78
CA GLN A 24 -3.83 4.37 6.19
C GLN A 24 -4.78 5.56 6.35
N GLU A 25 -4.65 6.60 5.53
CA GLU A 25 -5.57 7.74 5.51
C GLU A 25 -7.01 7.29 5.18
N ALA A 26 -7.19 6.38 4.22
CA ALA A 26 -8.49 5.81 3.88
C ALA A 26 -9.10 5.01 5.05
N ILE A 27 -8.31 4.15 5.70
CA ILE A 27 -8.75 3.38 6.89
C ILE A 27 -9.17 4.34 8.01
N ASN A 28 -8.40 5.39 8.25
CA ASN A 28 -8.70 6.37 9.29
C ASN A 28 -10.02 7.10 8.99
N GLN A 29 -10.24 7.50 7.73
CA GLN A 29 -11.49 8.14 7.30
C GLN A 29 -12.69 7.21 7.47
N GLU A 30 -12.58 5.95 7.07
CA GLU A 30 -13.63 4.95 7.26
C GLU A 30 -13.93 4.71 8.74
N THR A 31 -12.89 4.67 9.59
CA THR A 31 -13.05 4.51 11.04
C THR A 31 -13.83 5.68 11.62
N ILE A 32 -13.51 6.91 11.22
CA ILE A 32 -14.24 8.12 11.66
C ILE A 32 -15.68 8.11 11.18
N ALA A 33 -15.93 7.72 9.92
CA ALA A 33 -17.27 7.67 9.35
C ALA A 33 -18.20 6.66 10.05
N ASN A 34 -17.62 5.61 10.63
CA ASN A 34 -18.35 4.55 11.33
C ASN A 34 -18.33 4.70 12.87
N ALA A 35 -17.70 5.75 13.40
CA ALA A 35 -17.63 5.99 14.84
C ALA A 35 -19.01 6.33 15.41
N THR A 36 -19.29 5.85 16.62
CA THR A 36 -20.50 6.21 17.36
C THR A 36 -20.44 7.66 17.86
N GLU A 37 -21.59 8.27 18.14
CA GLU A 37 -21.66 9.62 18.71
C GLU A 37 -20.88 9.74 20.04
N GLU A 38 -20.84 8.67 20.83
CA GLU A 38 -20.08 8.61 22.10
C GLU A 38 -18.55 8.57 21.87
N GLU A 39 -18.08 7.81 20.88
CA GLU A 39 -16.66 7.78 20.48
C GLU A 39 -16.21 9.13 19.88
N LEU A 40 -17.08 9.78 19.10
CA LEU A 40 -16.86 11.13 18.58
C LEU A 40 -16.81 12.16 19.70
N ALA A 41 -17.73 12.10 20.66
CA ALA A 41 -17.81 13.03 21.79
C ALA A 41 -16.65 12.87 22.78
N SER A 42 -16.14 11.64 22.97
CA SER A 42 -14.98 11.37 23.82
C SER A 42 -13.64 11.71 23.15
N GLY A 43 -13.61 11.84 21.81
CA GLY A 43 -12.39 12.10 21.03
C GLY A 43 -11.43 10.91 20.98
N CYS A 44 -11.82 9.75 21.53
CA CYS A 44 -11.01 8.55 21.59
C CYS A 44 -11.46 7.56 20.49
N ILE A 45 -11.14 7.89 19.23
CA ILE A 45 -11.39 6.98 18.11
C ILE A 45 -10.16 6.07 17.95
N GLU A 46 -10.28 4.81 18.35
CA GLU A 46 -9.23 3.81 18.12
C GLU A 46 -9.22 3.38 16.65
N THR A 47 -8.12 3.66 15.95
CA THR A 47 -7.87 3.09 14.62
C THR A 47 -7.51 1.61 14.78
N LYS A 48 -8.46 0.72 14.48
CA LYS A 48 -8.32 -0.73 14.72
C LYS A 48 -7.42 -1.46 13.71
N SER A 49 -7.00 -0.82 12.63
CA SER A 49 -6.28 -1.46 11.52
C SER A 49 -5.07 -0.65 11.09
N SER A 50 -3.92 -1.34 11.02
CA SER A 50 -2.68 -0.79 10.45
C SER A 50 -2.36 -1.46 9.12
N VAL A 51 -1.76 -0.72 8.20
CA VAL A 51 -1.35 -1.23 6.89
C VAL A 51 -0.11 -2.13 7.04
N ASP A 52 -0.20 -3.38 6.58
CA ASP A 52 0.93 -4.32 6.58
C ASP A 52 1.89 -4.03 5.42
N ALA A 53 3.07 -3.52 5.77
CA ALA A 53 4.10 -3.12 4.79
C ALA A 53 4.56 -4.28 3.88
N TYR A 54 4.61 -5.51 4.38
CA TYR A 54 5.05 -6.65 3.58
C TYR A 54 3.99 -7.08 2.58
N VAL A 55 2.72 -7.10 2.99
CA VAL A 55 1.60 -7.38 2.08
C VAL A 55 1.57 -6.33 0.96
N GLU A 56 1.66 -5.05 1.32
CA GLU A 56 1.68 -3.96 0.35
C GLU A 56 2.87 -4.04 -0.60
N TYR A 57 4.06 -4.32 -0.07
CA TYR A 57 5.24 -4.56 -0.89
C TYR A 57 4.99 -5.67 -1.92
N MET A 58 4.42 -6.81 -1.50
CA MET A 58 4.19 -7.93 -2.40
C MET A 58 3.15 -7.65 -3.47
N GLU A 59 2.10 -6.88 -3.15
CA GLU A 59 1.07 -6.46 -4.12
C GLU A 59 1.65 -5.51 -5.18
N ILE A 60 2.35 -4.46 -4.75
CA ILE A 60 2.98 -3.49 -5.64
C ILE A 60 4.05 -4.17 -6.49
N TYR A 61 4.89 -5.02 -5.89
CA TYR A 61 5.95 -5.74 -6.60
C TYR A 61 5.41 -6.64 -7.70
N LYS A 62 4.38 -7.45 -7.41
CA LYS A 62 3.76 -8.32 -8.42
C LYS A 62 3.17 -7.50 -9.57
N THR A 63 2.54 -6.38 -9.25
CA THR A 63 1.94 -5.47 -10.24
C THR A 63 3.02 -4.85 -11.13
N ALA A 64 4.09 -4.32 -10.53
CA ALA A 64 5.23 -3.76 -11.24
C ALA A 64 5.93 -4.81 -12.12
N LEU A 65 6.20 -5.99 -11.57
CA LEU A 65 6.86 -7.09 -12.30
C LEU A 65 6.04 -7.54 -13.51
N ASN A 66 4.71 -7.67 -13.35
CA ASN A 66 3.83 -8.01 -14.46
C ASN A 66 3.86 -6.94 -15.56
N ALA A 67 3.88 -5.65 -15.18
CA ALA A 67 4.00 -4.56 -16.14
C ALA A 67 5.35 -4.60 -16.88
N PHE A 68 6.46 -4.76 -16.16
CA PHE A 68 7.79 -4.86 -16.77
C PHE A 68 7.92 -6.09 -17.68
N ASN A 69 7.40 -7.25 -17.27
CA ASN A 69 7.44 -8.45 -18.12
C ASN A 69 6.56 -8.35 -19.36
N ARG A 70 5.45 -7.60 -19.30
CA ARG A 70 4.62 -7.31 -20.48
C ARG A 70 5.34 -6.39 -21.46
N ASP A 71 5.97 -5.34 -20.94
CA ASP A 71 6.55 -4.27 -21.76
C ASP A 71 8.00 -4.57 -22.19
N PHE A 72 8.72 -5.41 -21.43
CA PHE A 72 10.11 -5.85 -21.64
C PHE A 72 10.23 -7.38 -21.44
N PRO A 73 9.68 -8.21 -22.34
CA PRO A 73 9.57 -9.67 -22.14
C PRO A 73 10.91 -10.41 -22.14
N ASP A 74 11.97 -9.86 -22.73
CA ASP A 74 13.33 -10.40 -22.69
C ASP A 74 14.10 -9.97 -21.43
N GLY A 75 13.47 -9.14 -20.59
CA GLY A 75 14.02 -8.64 -19.34
C GLY A 75 15.15 -7.65 -19.52
N LYS A 76 15.26 -6.97 -20.68
CA LYS A 76 16.27 -5.95 -20.96
C LYS A 76 15.70 -4.54 -21.05
#